data_AF-A0A8J3MFM7-F1
#
_entry.id   AF-A0A8J3MFM7-F1
#
_cell.length_a   1.000
_cell.length_b   1.000
_cell.length_c   1.000
_cell.angle_alpha   90.00
_cell.angle_beta   90.00
_cell.angle_gamma   90.00
#
_symmetry.space_group_name_H-M   'P 1'
#
loop_
_entity.id
_entity.type
_entity.pdbx_description
1 polymer ?
#
loop_
_entity_poly.entity_id
_entity_poly.type
_entity_poly.pdbx_seq_one_letter_code
_entity_poly.pdbx_strand_id
1 'polypeptide(L)'
;MDMTNMPEVPPDFRPGDESAGLELVDVVLWVAKRREEGKPLSPELAEMFNAFAKRGGTDEVSLRELDRRWSFLRDLPEPNGPLPDNIEAQVERWEEERIQAIAALSDSAPVNNG
;
A
#
# COMPACT_ATOMS: atom_id res chain seq x y z
N MET A 1 -0.74 2.82 23.48
CA MET A 1 -1.22 2.72 22.09
C MET A 1 -1.98 1.42 21.97
N ASP A 2 -3.17 1.45 21.39
CA ASP A 2 -3.91 0.24 21.03
C ASP A 2 -3.30 -0.32 19.74
N MET A 3 -2.69 -1.51 19.84
CA MET A 3 -1.96 -2.19 18.77
C MET A 3 -2.71 -3.44 18.28
N THR A 4 -4.00 -3.58 18.62
CA THR A 4 -4.78 -4.82 18.42
C THR A 4 -4.83 -5.32 16.97
N ASN A 5 -4.59 -4.44 15.99
CA ASN A 5 -4.60 -4.79 14.56
C ASN A 5 -3.20 -4.94 13.94
N MET A 6 -2.12 -4.75 14.70
CA MET A 6 -0.78 -4.91 14.18
C MET A 6 -0.47 -6.42 14.09
N PRO A 7 -0.08 -6.94 12.91
CA PRO A 7 0.31 -8.34 12.79
C PRO A 7 1.46 -8.64 13.74
N GLU A 8 1.28 -9.62 14.63
CA GLU A 8 2.33 -10.07 15.57
C GLU A 8 3.50 -10.74 14.84
N VAL A 9 3.25 -11.22 13.62
CA VAL A 9 4.23 -11.88 12.76
C VAL A 9 4.74 -10.89 11.71
N PRO A 10 6.07 -10.67 11.61
CA PRO A 10 6.65 -9.87 10.54
C PRO A 10 6.28 -10.42 9.16
N PRO A 11 6.03 -9.55 8.16
CA PRO A 11 5.77 -10.03 6.79
C PRO A 11 6.99 -10.78 6.25
N ASP A 12 6.74 -11.97 5.70
CA ASP A 12 7.72 -12.79 5.00
C ASP A 12 7.55 -12.60 3.48
N PHE A 13 8.62 -12.23 2.79
CA PHE A 13 8.59 -11.92 1.36
C PHE A 13 9.08 -13.12 0.56
N ARG A 14 8.16 -13.81 -0.11
CA ARG A 14 8.46 -14.99 -0.93
C ARG A 14 8.20 -14.73 -2.42
N PRO A 15 8.95 -15.38 -3.31
CA PRO A 15 8.62 -15.48 -4.72
C PRO A 15 7.20 -16.05 -4.93
N GLY A 16 6.57 -15.67 -6.04
CA GLY A 16 5.16 -16.00 -6.33
C GLY A 16 4.89 -17.51 -6.37
N ASP A 17 5.81 -18.28 -6.95
CA ASP A 17 5.79 -19.74 -7.08
C ASP A 17 6.06 -20.50 -5.76
N GLU A 18 6.50 -19.79 -4.71
CA GLU A 18 6.70 -20.34 -3.37
C GLU A 18 5.60 -19.88 -2.38
N SER A 19 4.62 -19.13 -2.87
CA SER A 19 3.54 -18.56 -2.08
C SER A 19 2.18 -18.85 -2.71
N ALA A 20 1.47 -19.82 -2.15
CA ALA A 20 0.10 -20.15 -2.56
C ALA A 20 -0.85 -18.92 -2.55
N GLY A 21 -0.55 -17.93 -1.70
CA GLY A 21 -1.28 -16.66 -1.69
C GLY A 21 -1.01 -15.78 -2.91
N LEU A 22 0.25 -15.72 -3.37
CA LEU A 22 0.62 -14.97 -4.57
C LEU A 22 0.18 -15.68 -5.85
N GLU A 23 0.25 -17.02 -5.91
CA GLU A 23 -0.32 -17.78 -7.03
C GLU A 23 -1.83 -17.54 -7.17
N LEU A 24 -2.55 -17.45 -6.03
CA LEU A 24 -3.98 -17.13 -6.04
C LEU A 24 -4.25 -15.72 -6.58
N VAL A 25 -3.38 -14.74 -6.26
CA VAL A 25 -3.46 -13.38 -6.83
C VAL A 25 -3.31 -13.43 -8.36
N ASP A 26 -2.37 -14.21 -8.89
CA ASP A 26 -2.19 -14.36 -10.33
C ASP A 26 -3.43 -14.94 -11.03
N VAL A 27 -4.07 -15.94 -10.42
CA VAL A 27 -5.35 -16.47 -10.94
C VAL A 27 -6.44 -15.40 -10.92
N VAL A 28 -6.55 -14.62 -9.86
CA VAL A 28 -7.56 -13.54 -9.74
C VAL A 28 -7.33 -12.46 -10.81
N LEU A 29 -6.09 -12.02 -11.01
CA LEU A 29 -5.73 -11.05 -12.04
C LEU A 29 -6.02 -11.58 -13.46
N TRP A 30 -5.73 -12.86 -13.69
CA TRP A 30 -6.03 -13.50 -14.97
C TRP A 30 -7.54 -13.58 -15.24
N VAL A 31 -8.36 -13.92 -14.22
CA VAL A 31 -9.83 -13.92 -14.34
C VAL A 31 -10.37 -12.51 -14.60
N ALA A 32 -9.82 -11.49 -13.92
CA ALA A 32 -10.21 -10.09 -14.15
C ALA A 32 -9.96 -9.68 -15.62
N LYS A 33 -8.76 -9.96 -16.13
CA LYS A 33 -8.39 -9.66 -17.53
C LYS A 33 -9.29 -10.40 -18.53
N ARG A 34 -9.55 -11.68 -18.32
CA ARG A 34 -10.48 -12.48 -19.15
C ARG A 34 -11.87 -11.84 -19.21
N ARG A 35 -12.38 -11.35 -18.07
CA ARG A 35 -13.69 -10.71 -17.96
C ARG A 35 -13.72 -9.37 -18.71
N GLU A 36 -12.66 -8.57 -18.58
CA GLU A 36 -12.50 -7.31 -19.32
C GLU A 36 -12.47 -7.55 -20.85
N GLU A 37 -11.74 -8.57 -21.28
CA GLU A 37 -11.63 -8.96 -22.69
C GLU A 37 -12.89 -9.67 -23.24
N GLY A 38 -13.93 -9.87 -22.43
CA GLY A 38 -15.16 -10.57 -22.82
C GLY A 38 -14.96 -12.06 -23.16
N LYS A 39 -13.87 -12.66 -22.68
CA LYS A 39 -13.53 -14.07 -22.95
C LYS A 39 -14.35 -15.01 -22.07
N PRO A 40 -14.65 -16.23 -22.55
CA PRO A 40 -15.37 -17.22 -21.75
C PRO A 40 -14.61 -17.55 -20.46
N LEU A 41 -15.37 -17.63 -19.37
CA LEU A 41 -14.95 -17.98 -18.02
C LEU A 41 -15.84 -19.11 -17.50
N SER A 42 -15.26 -20.02 -16.73
CA SER A 42 -16.07 -21.05 -16.07
C SER A 42 -16.93 -20.42 -14.97
N PRO A 43 -18.11 -20.97 -14.69
CA PRO A 43 -18.98 -20.48 -13.62
C PRO A 43 -18.27 -20.42 -12.26
N GLU A 44 -17.43 -21.41 -11.95
CA GLU A 44 -16.71 -21.53 -10.68
C GLU A 44 -15.68 -20.40 -10.50
N LEU A 45 -14.95 -20.04 -11.56
CA LEU A 45 -14.00 -18.93 -11.53
C LEU A 45 -14.70 -17.58 -11.40
N ALA A 46 -15.88 -17.43 -12.02
CA ALA A 46 -16.69 -16.23 -11.88
C ALA A 46 -17.26 -16.10 -10.46
N GLU A 47 -17.74 -17.18 -9.85
CA GLU A 47 -18.21 -17.20 -8.46
C GLU A 47 -17.10 -16.87 -7.48
N MET A 48 -15.92 -17.49 -7.63
CA MET A 48 -14.72 -17.18 -6.86
C MET A 48 -14.35 -15.70 -6.95
N PHE A 49 -14.26 -15.15 -8.18
CA PHE A 49 -13.93 -13.74 -8.39
C PHE A 49 -14.95 -12.80 -7.75
N ASN A 50 -16.25 -13.11 -7.84
CA ASN A 50 -17.29 -12.31 -7.20
C ASN A 50 -17.23 -12.38 -5.66
N ALA A 51 -16.82 -13.51 -5.09
CA ALA A 51 -16.60 -13.64 -3.65
C ALA A 51 -15.41 -12.79 -3.18
N PHE A 52 -14.33 -12.71 -3.97
CA PHE A 52 -13.22 -11.80 -3.70
C PHE A 52 -13.61 -10.33 -3.88
N ALA A 53 -14.32 -9.97 -4.95
CA ALA A 53 -14.76 -8.59 -5.17
C ALA A 53 -15.71 -8.08 -4.07
N LYS A 54 -16.50 -8.96 -3.44
CA LYS A 54 -17.36 -8.63 -2.30
C LYS A 54 -16.62 -8.49 -0.96
N ARG A 55 -15.42 -9.07 -0.85
CA ARG A 55 -14.61 -9.10 0.39
C ARG A 55 -13.36 -8.22 0.32
N GLY A 56 -12.91 -7.87 -0.88
CA GLY A 56 -11.80 -6.96 -1.10
C GLY A 56 -12.23 -5.57 -0.75
N GLY A 57 -11.62 -4.99 0.29
CA GLY A 57 -11.66 -3.55 0.53
C GLY A 57 -10.89 -2.83 -0.58
N THR A 58 -11.48 -2.67 -1.75
CA THR A 58 -10.92 -1.87 -2.86
C THR A 58 -10.97 -0.36 -2.59
N ASP A 59 -11.56 0.02 -1.45
CA ASP A 59 -11.67 1.35 -0.87
C ASP A 59 -10.29 2.05 -0.81
N GLU A 60 -9.21 1.28 -0.66
CA GLU A 60 -7.85 1.80 -0.50
C GLU A 60 -7.22 2.28 -1.83
N VAL A 61 -7.84 1.96 -2.97
CA VAL A 61 -7.36 2.39 -4.31
C VAL A 61 -8.16 3.60 -4.84
N SER A 62 -9.33 3.87 -4.27
CA SER A 62 -10.17 5.00 -4.67
C SER A 62 -9.78 6.25 -3.89
N LEU A 63 -9.31 7.30 -4.57
CA LEU A 63 -9.03 8.61 -3.94
C LEU A 63 -10.23 9.16 -3.18
N ARG A 64 -11.45 8.90 -3.66
CA ARG A 64 -12.69 9.32 -3.00
C ARG A 64 -12.93 8.56 -1.69
N GLU A 65 -12.61 7.28 -1.65
CA GLU A 65 -12.78 6.49 -0.42
C GLU A 65 -11.64 6.67 0.56
N LEU A 66 -10.42 6.93 0.07
CA LEU A 66 -9.33 7.45 0.89
C LEU A 66 -9.73 8.79 1.54
N ASP A 67 -10.26 9.75 0.79
CA ASP A 67 -10.75 11.01 1.37
C ASP A 67 -11.86 10.75 2.39
N ARG A 68 -12.83 9.87 2.09
CA ARG A 68 -13.88 9.52 3.06
C ARG A 68 -13.31 8.94 4.35
N ARG A 69 -12.39 7.96 4.25
CA ARG A 69 -11.80 7.24 5.40
C ARG A 69 -10.88 8.13 6.24
N TRP A 70 -10.11 9.00 5.60
CA TRP A 70 -9.11 9.86 6.25
C TRP A 70 -9.61 11.29 6.51
N SER A 71 -10.84 11.63 6.11
CA SER A 71 -11.43 12.96 6.27
C SER A 71 -11.35 13.51 7.69
N PHE A 72 -11.42 12.65 8.71
CA PHE A 72 -11.34 13.03 10.11
C PHE A 72 -10.00 13.66 10.49
N LEU A 73 -8.92 13.41 9.72
CA LEU A 73 -7.62 14.04 9.95
C LEU A 73 -7.67 15.57 9.78
N ARG A 74 -8.63 16.08 8.99
CA ARG A 74 -8.83 17.53 8.80
C ARG A 74 -9.33 18.24 10.05
N ASP A 75 -10.05 17.50 10.90
CA ASP A 75 -10.70 18.04 12.09
C ASP A 75 -9.95 17.64 13.37
N LEU A 76 -8.70 17.19 13.24
CA LEU A 76 -7.86 16.88 14.40
C LEU A 76 -7.61 18.15 15.23
N PRO A 77 -7.70 18.07 16.55
CA PRO A 77 -7.38 19.20 17.41
C PRO A 77 -5.90 19.55 17.28
N GLU A 78 -5.58 20.84 17.32
CA GLU A 78 -4.20 21.28 17.43
C GLU A 78 -3.60 20.73 18.74
N PRO A 79 -2.42 20.10 18.70
CA PRO A 79 -1.75 19.64 19.90
C PRO A 79 -1.49 20.82 20.86
N ASN A 80 -1.92 20.67 22.10
CA ASN A 80 -1.60 21.65 23.14
C ASN A 80 -0.19 21.36 23.68
N GLY A 81 0.78 22.17 23.26
CA GLY A 81 2.16 22.12 23.74
C GLY A 81 3.17 21.62 22.69
N PRO A 82 4.47 21.67 23.02
CA PRO A 82 5.51 21.20 22.12
C PRO A 82 5.40 19.69 21.87
N LEU A 83 5.92 19.24 20.74
CA LEU A 83 6.10 17.82 20.48
C LEU A 83 7.02 17.24 21.56
N PRO A 84 6.81 15.98 21.99
CA PRO A 84 7.75 15.30 22.87
C PRO A 84 9.14 15.21 22.21
N ASP A 85 10.21 15.44 22.96
CA ASP A 85 11.60 15.48 22.47
C ASP A 85 11.99 14.23 21.64
N ASN A 86 11.47 13.06 22.03
CA ASN A 86 11.75 11.80 21.33
C ASN A 86 11.09 11.74 19.94
N ILE A 87 9.97 12.43 19.73
CA ILE A 87 9.29 12.54 18.45
C ILE A 87 9.99 13.58 17.58
N GLU A 88 10.40 14.70 18.17
CA GLU A 88 11.13 15.76 17.47
C GLU A 88 12.46 15.23 16.90
N ALA A 89 13.27 14.55 17.72
CA ALA A 89 14.52 13.92 17.28
C ALA A 89 14.29 12.80 16.24
N GLN A 90 13.12 12.16 16.26
CA GLN A 90 12.75 11.16 15.27
C GLN A 90 12.44 11.79 13.91
N VAL A 91 11.70 12.91 13.91
CA VAL A 91 11.35 13.66 12.70
C VAL A 91 12.60 14.26 12.07
N GLU A 92 13.50 14.85 12.87
CA GLU A 92 14.77 15.39 12.38
C GLU A 92 15.61 14.31 11.69
N ARG A 93 15.72 13.13 12.30
CA ARG A 93 16.47 12.02 11.71
C ARG A 93 15.89 11.56 10.37
N TRP A 94 14.56 11.44 10.29
CA TRP A 94 13.90 11.08 9.02
C TRP A 94 14.12 12.13 7.94
N GLU A 95 14.13 13.41 8.30
CA GLU A 95 14.39 14.49 7.37
C GLU A 95 15.84 14.48 6.86
N GLU A 96 16.82 14.22 7.72
CA GLU A 96 18.21 14.02 7.33
C GLU A 96 18.37 12.83 6.37
N GLU A 97 17.76 11.69 6.68
CA GLU A 97 17.75 10.51 5.83
C GLU A 97 17.13 10.81 4.45
N ARG A 98 16.02 11.56 4.41
CA ARG A 98 15.37 11.99 3.17
C ARG A 98 16.28 12.89 2.32
N ILE A 99 16.94 13.86 2.94
CA ILE A 99 17.87 14.79 2.26
C ILE A 99 19.05 14.01 1.67
N GLN A 100 19.64 13.09 2.44
CA GLN A 100 20.75 12.26 1.97
C GLN A 100 20.33 11.36 0.79
N ALA A 101 19.15 10.74 0.86
CA ALA A 101 18.62 9.92 -0.22
C ALA A 101 18.42 10.73 -1.51
N ILE A 102 17.88 11.95 -1.41
CA ILE A 102 17.70 12.84 -2.57
C ILE A 102 19.05 13.29 -3.14
N ALA A 103 20.03 13.62 -2.29
CA ALA A 103 21.37 13.98 -2.74
C ALA A 103 22.03 12.82 -3.50
N ALA A 104 21.95 11.60 -2.97
CA ALA A 104 22.50 10.40 -3.63
C ALA A 104 21.82 10.10 -4.98
N LEU A 105 20.49 10.32 -5.09
CA LEU A 105 19.76 10.21 -6.36
C LEU A 105 20.15 11.30 -7.37
N SER A 106 20.47 12.50 -6.88
CA SER A 106 20.89 13.63 -7.72
C SER A 106 22.32 13.45 -8.24
N ASP A 107 23.22 12.89 -7.41
CA ASP A 107 24.62 12.60 -7.77
C ASP A 107 24.77 11.36 -8.68
N SER A 108 23.76 10.49 -8.73
CA SER A 108 23.74 9.30 -9.60
C SER A 108 23.05 9.53 -10.95
N ALA A 109 22.52 10.73 -11.21
CA ALA A 109 21.97 11.09 -12.51
C ALA A 109 23.11 11.28 -13.54
N PRO A 110 23.08 10.62 -14.71
CA PRO A 110 24.14 10.77 -15.71
C PRO A 110 24.15 12.20 -16.24
N VAL A 111 25.31 12.85 -16.16
CA VAL A 111 25.59 14.14 -16.81
C VAL A 111 25.47 13.93 -18.32
N ASN A 112 24.33 14.32 -18.89
CA ASN A 112 24.13 14.32 -20.33
C ASN A 112 24.87 15.53 -20.91
N ASN A 113 26.15 15.35 -21.21
CA ASN A 113 26.95 16.31 -21.96
C ASN A 113 26.57 16.21 -23.44
N GLY A 114 25.90 17.26 -23.94
CA GLY A 114 25.60 17.44 -25.37
C GLY A 114 26.81 17.82 -26.21
#